data_AF-A0A2G9C406-F1
#
_entry.id   AF-A0A2G9C406-F1
#
_cell.length_a   1.000
_cell.length_b   1.000
_cell.length_c   1.000
_cell.angle_alpha   90.00
_cell.angle_beta   90.00
_cell.angle_gamma   90.00
#
_symmetry.space_group_name_H-M   'P 1'
#
loop_
_entity.id
_entity.type
_entity.pdbx_description
1 polymer ?
#
loop_
_entity_poly.entity_id
_entity_poly.type
_entity_poly.pdbx_seq_one_letter_code
_entity_poly.pdbx_strand_id
1 'polypeptide(L)'
;DTITILNNIKSKYEDFHNVSYGEDAIDACVKLSDRYMTDRLLPDKAIDVLDEVGARVHLKNINVPEEIVELEKKIEDIKNEKNKVVKSQRFEEAAALRDTEKRLGEELEKAKTQWEEESKHKRYPITEEHIAEVVSMMTGIPVKRM
;
A
#
# COMPACT_ATOMS: atom_id res chain seq x y z
N ASP A 1 -6.47 -5.10 29.07
CA ASP A 1 -7.11 -6.06 28.16
C ASP A 1 -6.88 -5.73 26.69
N THR A 2 -7.38 -4.61 26.17
CA THR A 2 -7.24 -4.26 24.73
C THR A 2 -5.80 -4.09 24.27
N ILE A 3 -4.93 -3.43 25.03
CA ILE A 3 -3.50 -3.28 24.69
C ILE A 3 -2.81 -4.64 24.53
N THR A 4 -3.15 -5.60 25.41
CA THR A 4 -2.62 -6.97 25.35
C THR A 4 -3.10 -7.67 24.08
N ILE A 5 -4.38 -7.51 23.71
CA ILE A 5 -4.94 -8.06 22.47
C ILE A 5 -4.22 -7.48 21.25
N LEU A 6 -4.06 -6.16 21.18
CA LEU A 6 -3.35 -5.51 20.08
C LEU A 6 -1.91 -5.99 19.98
N ASN A 7 -1.18 -6.12 21.09
CA ASN A 7 0.18 -6.66 21.08
C ASN A 7 0.27 -8.12 20.60
N ASN A 8 -0.75 -8.93 20.85
CA ASN A 8 -0.79 -10.32 20.39
C ASN A 8 -1.05 -10.45 18.88
N ILE A 9 -1.70 -9.45 18.26
CA ILE A 9 -2.04 -9.48 16.84
C ILE A 9 -1.16 -8.56 15.99
N LYS A 10 -0.45 -7.58 16.59
CA LYS A 10 0.27 -6.53 15.86
C LYS A 10 1.25 -7.07 14.83
N SER A 11 1.96 -8.16 15.13
CA SER A 11 2.95 -8.75 14.22
C SER A 11 2.34 -9.11 12.85
N LYS A 12 1.10 -9.61 12.83
CA LYS A 12 0.40 -9.93 11.58
C LYS A 12 0.14 -8.69 10.74
N TYR A 13 -0.24 -7.57 11.38
CA TYR A 13 -0.49 -6.30 10.71
C TYR A 13 0.81 -5.61 10.28
N GLU A 14 1.88 -5.74 11.09
CA GLU A 14 3.23 -5.26 10.73
C GLU A 14 3.75 -5.94 9.48
N ASP A 15 3.59 -7.27 9.40
CA ASP A 15 4.02 -8.07 8.26
C ASP A 15 3.16 -7.78 7.02
N PHE A 16 1.84 -7.65 7.20
CA PHE A 16 0.91 -7.41 6.09
C PHE A 16 1.09 -6.01 5.48
N HIS A 17 1.30 -4.98 6.31
CA HIS A 17 1.41 -3.59 5.86
C HIS A 17 2.86 -3.11 5.73
N ASN A 18 3.87 -3.92 6.03
CA ASN A 18 5.27 -3.50 6.10
C ASN A 18 5.45 -2.23 6.98
N VAL A 19 4.90 -2.28 8.19
CA VAL A 19 5.00 -1.20 9.19
C VAL A 19 5.49 -1.76 10.52
N SER A 20 5.82 -0.88 11.46
CA SER A 20 6.16 -1.28 12.84
C SER A 20 5.40 -0.42 13.85
N TYR A 21 4.74 -1.05 14.81
CA TYR A 21 4.02 -0.38 15.89
C TYR A 21 4.87 -0.32 17.16
N GLY A 22 5.26 0.90 17.52
CA GLY A 22 5.81 1.19 18.84
C GLY A 22 4.76 1.01 19.95
N GLU A 23 5.20 0.96 21.20
CA GLU A 23 4.29 0.90 22.36
C GLU A 23 3.37 2.13 22.43
N ASP A 24 3.91 3.30 22.11
CA ASP A 24 3.20 4.56 21.99
C ASP A 24 2.11 4.53 20.91
N ALA A 25 2.38 3.88 19.78
CA ALA A 25 1.40 3.67 18.71
C ALA A 25 0.25 2.77 19.18
N ILE A 26 0.55 1.64 19.84
CA ILE A 26 -0.49 0.76 20.38
C ILE A 26 -1.36 1.50 21.41
N ASP A 27 -0.73 2.26 22.30
CA ASP A 27 -1.41 3.08 23.30
C ASP A 27 -2.33 4.12 22.64
N ALA A 28 -1.84 4.80 21.60
CA ALA A 28 -2.59 5.81 20.86
C ALA A 28 -3.80 5.19 20.13
N CYS A 29 -3.67 4.01 19.52
CA CYS A 29 -4.78 3.30 18.89
C CYS A 29 -5.92 3.08 19.90
N VAL A 30 -5.60 2.67 21.13
CA VAL A 30 -6.61 2.46 22.18
C VAL A 30 -7.17 3.79 22.69
N LYS A 31 -6.32 4.74 23.07
CA LYS A 31 -6.74 6.02 23.68
C LYS A 31 -7.59 6.87 22.73
N LEU A 32 -7.21 6.97 21.46
CA LEU A 32 -7.90 7.81 20.48
C LEU A 32 -9.17 7.16 19.97
N SER A 33 -9.16 5.84 19.70
CA SER A 33 -10.41 5.14 19.35
C SER A 33 -11.40 5.17 20.53
N ASP A 34 -10.93 5.05 21.77
CA ASP A 34 -11.83 5.11 22.91
C ASP A 34 -12.51 6.47 23.08
N ARG A 35 -11.73 7.54 22.92
CA ARG A 35 -12.21 8.91 23.09
C ARG A 35 -13.13 9.40 21.96
N TYR A 36 -12.84 9.03 20.71
CA TYR A 36 -13.48 9.65 19.54
C TYR A 36 -14.43 8.72 18.78
N MET A 37 -14.30 7.40 18.91
CA MET A 37 -15.21 6.43 18.28
C MET A 37 -16.17 5.86 19.34
N THR A 38 -17.16 6.67 19.71
CA THR A 38 -18.11 6.37 20.80
C THR A 38 -19.24 5.41 20.41
N ASP A 39 -19.45 5.19 19.12
CA ASP A 39 -20.44 4.27 18.54
C ASP A 39 -19.99 2.80 18.58
N ARG A 40 -18.72 2.55 18.95
CA ARG A 40 -18.10 1.21 18.97
C ARG A 40 -17.44 0.89 20.30
N LEU A 41 -17.22 -0.40 20.54
CA LEU A 41 -16.61 -0.92 21.75
C LEU A 41 -15.18 -1.39 21.51
N LEU A 42 -14.35 -1.30 22.55
CA LEU A 42 -13.05 -1.97 22.56
C LEU A 42 -13.27 -3.50 22.71
N PRO A 43 -12.38 -4.34 22.13
CA PRO A 43 -11.14 -3.98 21.41
C PRO A 43 -11.32 -3.65 19.93
N ASP A 44 -12.48 -3.96 19.35
CA ASP A 44 -12.76 -3.93 17.89
C ASP A 44 -12.37 -2.62 17.22
N LYS A 45 -12.85 -1.48 17.75
CA LYS A 45 -12.51 -0.15 17.21
C LYS A 45 -11.01 0.19 17.24
N ALA A 46 -10.25 -0.38 18.17
CA ALA A 46 -8.81 -0.16 18.24
C ALA A 46 -8.06 -1.05 17.23
N ILE A 47 -8.62 -2.22 16.89
CA ILE A 47 -8.12 -3.10 15.83
C ILE A 47 -8.37 -2.44 14.47
N ASP A 48 -9.54 -1.86 14.24
CA ASP A 48 -9.84 -1.11 13.01
C ASP A 48 -8.84 0.03 12.78
N VAL A 49 -8.56 0.81 13.83
CA VAL A 49 -7.57 1.91 13.76
C VAL A 49 -6.17 1.38 13.51
N LEU A 50 -5.79 0.25 14.14
CA LEU A 50 -4.51 -0.43 13.90
C LEU A 50 -4.37 -0.84 12.43
N ASP A 51 -5.40 -1.44 11.84
CA ASP A 51 -5.37 -1.90 10.45
C ASP A 51 -5.30 -0.72 9.46
N GLU A 52 -6.20 0.26 9.63
CA GLU A 52 -6.34 1.41 8.73
C GLU A 52 -5.06 2.29 8.72
N VAL A 53 -4.44 2.49 9.90
CA VAL A 53 -3.17 3.25 9.96
C VAL A 53 -2.02 2.51 9.29
N GLY A 54 -1.97 1.17 9.45
CA GLY A 54 -1.00 0.34 8.75
C GLY A 54 -1.14 0.45 7.25
N ALA A 55 -2.35 0.24 6.73
CA ALA A 55 -2.65 0.34 5.31
C ALA A 55 -2.30 1.72 4.73
N ARG A 56 -2.67 2.79 5.44
CA ARG A 56 -2.41 4.16 5.00
C ARG A 56 -0.92 4.49 4.94
N VAL A 57 -0.18 4.17 6.00
CA VAL A 57 1.27 4.45 6.04
C VAL A 57 2.00 3.61 5.02
N HIS A 58 1.59 2.35 4.83
CA HIS A 58 2.10 1.52 3.74
C HIS A 58 1.93 2.22 2.39
N LEU A 59 0.69 2.57 2.02
CA LEU A 59 0.38 3.22 0.74
C LEU A 59 1.10 4.54 0.53
N LYS A 60 1.26 5.37 1.58
CA LYS A 60 2.00 6.64 1.50
C LYS A 60 3.49 6.44 1.21
N ASN A 61 4.07 5.30 1.60
CA ASN A 61 5.48 5.02 1.46
C ASN A 61 5.82 4.05 0.32
N ILE A 62 4.82 3.46 -0.33
CA ILE A 62 4.97 2.75 -1.60
C ILE A 62 5.25 3.81 -2.67
N ASN A 63 6.52 3.97 -3.03
CA ASN A 63 6.91 4.74 -4.20
C ASN A 63 7.30 3.77 -5.31
N VAL A 64 6.47 3.69 -6.36
CA VAL A 64 6.75 2.86 -7.53
C VAL A 64 7.93 3.47 -8.28
N PRO A 65 9.01 2.71 -8.55
CA PRO A 65 10.13 3.15 -9.36
C PRO A 65 9.69 3.71 -10.72
N GLU A 66 10.30 4.82 -11.14
CA GLU A 66 10.03 5.45 -12.44
C GLU A 66 10.24 4.48 -13.60
N GLU A 67 11.20 3.55 -13.48
CA GLU A 67 11.44 2.49 -14.45
C GLU A 67 10.20 1.61 -14.69
N ILE A 68 9.49 1.21 -13.63
CA ILE A 68 8.26 0.40 -13.73
C ILE A 68 7.17 1.18 -14.46
N VAL A 69 7.00 2.46 -14.10
CA VAL A 69 6.01 3.34 -14.73
C VAL A 69 6.31 3.51 -16.23
N GLU A 70 7.58 3.73 -16.59
CA GLU A 70 7.99 3.87 -17.99
C GLU A 70 7.86 2.56 -18.77
N LEU A 71 8.13 1.40 -18.15
CA LEU A 71 7.91 0.09 -18.77
C LEU A 71 6.42 -0.17 -19.04
N GLU A 72 5.54 0.13 -18.08
CA GLU A 72 4.08 0.01 -18.27
C GLU A 72 3.59 0.89 -19.42
N LYS A 73 4.06 2.15 -19.47
CA LYS A 73 3.74 3.09 -20.54
C LYS A 73 4.21 2.58 -21.91
N LYS A 74 5.46 2.10 -22.01
CA LYS A 74 5.99 1.52 -23.26
C LYS A 74 5.21 0.31 -23.72
N ILE A 75 4.80 -0.57 -22.80
CA ILE A 75 3.97 -1.74 -23.12
C ILE A 75 2.62 -1.29 -23.68
N GLU A 76 2.00 -0.28 -23.07
CA GLU A 76 0.72 0.28 -23.54
C GLU A 76 0.84 0.91 -24.94
N ASP A 77 1.91 1.67 -25.18
CA ASP A 77 2.20 2.24 -26.50
C ASP A 77 2.37 1.14 -27.56
N ILE A 78 3.11 0.07 -27.24
CA ILE A 78 3.29 -1.08 -28.15
C ILE A 78 1.98 -1.83 -28.38
N LYS A 79 1.13 -2.00 -27.36
CA LYS A 79 -0.20 -2.63 -27.53
C LYS A 79 -1.05 -1.82 -28.51
N ASN A 80 -1.06 -0.51 -28.36
CA ASN A 80 -1.79 0.40 -29.24
C ASN A 80 -1.25 0.35 -30.67
N GLU A 81 0.07 0.34 -30.84
CA GLU A 81 0.69 0.23 -32.17
C GLU A 81 0.44 -1.13 -32.82
N LYS A 82 0.57 -2.23 -32.07
CA LYS A 82 0.26 -3.59 -32.50
C LYS A 82 -1.19 -3.68 -33.01
N ASN A 83 -2.13 -3.10 -32.29
CA ASN A 83 -3.54 -3.07 -32.69
C ASN A 83 -3.76 -2.30 -34.00
N LYS A 84 -3.00 -1.23 -34.26
CA LYS A 84 -3.06 -0.50 -35.54
C LYS A 84 -2.51 -1.34 -36.68
N VAL A 85 -1.32 -1.92 -36.54
CA VAL A 85 -0.70 -2.71 -37.62
C VAL A 85 -1.49 -3.97 -37.95
N VAL A 86 -2.13 -4.61 -36.96
CA VAL A 86 -3.04 -5.74 -37.17
C VAL A 86 -4.25 -5.31 -38.01
N LYS A 87 -4.86 -4.15 -37.71
CA LYS A 87 -5.97 -3.60 -38.52
C LYS A 87 -5.52 -3.28 -39.95
N SER A 88 -4.28 -2.88 -40.14
CA SER A 88 -3.65 -2.65 -41.45
C SER A 88 -3.13 -3.93 -42.12
N GLN A 89 -3.40 -5.13 -41.57
CA GLN A 89 -2.98 -6.42 -42.10
C GLN A 89 -1.46 -6.59 -42.27
N ARG A 90 -0.64 -5.81 -41.55
CA ARG A 90 0.83 -5.88 -41.53
C ARG A 90 1.29 -6.92 -40.50
N PHE A 91 1.08 -8.20 -40.81
CA PHE A 91 1.25 -9.29 -39.84
C PHE A 91 2.70 -9.52 -39.36
N GLU A 92 3.69 -9.31 -40.23
CA GLU A 92 5.10 -9.45 -39.85
C GLU A 92 5.52 -8.41 -38.79
N GLU A 93 5.08 -7.17 -38.97
CA GLU A 93 5.32 -6.10 -37.99
C GLU A 93 4.53 -6.32 -36.70
N ALA A 94 3.30 -6.83 -36.81
CA ALA A 94 2.53 -7.23 -35.64
C ALA A 94 3.23 -8.34 -34.84
N ALA A 95 3.89 -9.28 -35.51
CA ALA A 95 4.68 -10.32 -34.85
C ALA A 95 5.90 -9.73 -34.13
N ALA A 96 6.63 -8.82 -34.77
CA ALA A 96 7.77 -8.13 -34.14
C ALA A 96 7.35 -7.30 -32.91
N LEU A 97 6.21 -6.60 -32.98
CA LEU A 97 5.66 -5.86 -31.85
C LEU A 97 5.20 -6.78 -30.71
N ARG A 98 4.62 -7.95 -31.02
CA ARG A 98 4.25 -8.96 -30.02
C ARG A 98 5.48 -9.49 -29.28
N ASP A 99 6.55 -9.77 -29.99
CA ASP A 99 7.77 -10.28 -29.37
C ASP A 99 8.45 -9.19 -28.51
N THR A 100 8.36 -7.93 -28.94
CA THR A 100 8.81 -6.77 -28.14
C THR A 100 7.96 -6.56 -26.88
N GLU A 101 6.63 -6.64 -26.99
CA GLU A 101 5.70 -6.57 -25.85
C GLU A 101 6.02 -7.67 -24.83
N LYS A 102 6.26 -8.90 -25.29
CA LYS A 102 6.64 -10.01 -24.42
C LYS A 102 7.93 -9.73 -23.66
N ARG A 103 8.98 -9.27 -24.35
CA ARG A 103 10.25 -8.91 -23.72
C ARG A 103 10.09 -7.80 -22.66
N LEU A 104 9.35 -6.74 -22.99
CA LEU A 104 9.07 -5.66 -22.03
C LEU A 104 8.24 -6.16 -20.85
N GLY A 105 7.30 -7.09 -21.06
CA GLY A 105 6.54 -7.73 -19.99
C GLY A 105 7.43 -8.54 -19.05
N GLU A 106 8.40 -9.27 -19.58
CA GLU A 106 9.40 -9.99 -18.77
C GLU A 106 10.32 -9.04 -17.99
N GLU A 107 10.70 -7.90 -18.58
CA GLU A 107 11.46 -6.84 -17.89
C GLU A 107 10.65 -6.18 -16.78
N LEU A 108 9.38 -5.87 -17.04
CA LEU A 108 8.46 -5.30 -16.05
C LEU A 108 8.28 -6.23 -14.86
N GLU A 109 8.07 -7.53 -15.11
CA GLU A 109 7.88 -8.52 -14.04
C GLU A 109 9.12 -8.65 -13.16
N LYS A 110 10.31 -8.64 -13.76
CA LYS A 110 11.58 -8.62 -13.01
C LYS A 110 11.72 -7.37 -12.16
N ALA A 111 11.45 -6.19 -12.74
CA ALA A 111 11.54 -4.93 -12.02
C ALA A 111 10.54 -4.88 -10.85
N LYS A 112 9.31 -5.36 -11.05
CA LYS A 112 8.29 -5.49 -9.99
C LYS A 112 8.73 -6.43 -8.88
N THR A 113 9.23 -7.62 -9.23
CA THR A 113 9.71 -8.60 -8.26
C THR A 113 10.86 -8.03 -7.41
N GLN A 114 11.84 -7.39 -8.05
CA GLN A 114 12.95 -6.76 -7.34
C GLN A 114 12.47 -5.65 -6.41
N TRP A 115 11.57 -4.78 -6.89
CA TRP A 115 11.02 -3.71 -6.08
C TRP A 115 10.19 -4.22 -4.90
N GLU A 116 9.41 -5.28 -5.07
CA GLU A 116 8.70 -5.94 -3.98
C GLU A 116 9.66 -6.51 -2.94
N GLU A 117 10.75 -7.17 -3.37
CA GLU A 117 11.79 -7.67 -2.46
C GLU A 117 12.45 -6.54 -1.67
N GLU A 118 12.82 -5.45 -2.33
CA GLU A 118 13.40 -4.26 -1.68
C GLU A 118 12.42 -3.60 -0.70
N SER A 119 11.12 -3.63 -1.02
CA SER A 119 10.07 -3.03 -0.21
C SER A 119 9.71 -3.89 1.01
N LYS A 120 9.77 -5.24 0.90
CA LYS A 120 9.55 -6.17 2.03
C LYS A 120 10.51 -5.95 3.20
N HIS A 121 11.70 -5.43 2.93
CA HIS A 121 12.70 -5.15 3.97
C HIS A 121 12.53 -3.77 4.63
N LYS A 122 11.66 -2.90 4.10
CA LYS A 122 11.45 -1.55 4.63
C LYS A 122 10.16 -1.52 5.45
N ARG A 123 10.31 -1.53 6.78
CA ARG A 123 9.21 -1.25 7.69
C ARG A 123 9.16 0.23 8.04
N TYR A 124 7.97 0.81 7.95
CA TYR A 124 7.76 2.21 8.33
C TYR A 124 7.18 2.30 9.76
N PRO A 125 7.78 3.12 10.64
CA PRO A 125 7.28 3.28 11.99
C PRO A 125 5.95 4.04 12.00
N ILE A 126 4.98 3.48 12.71
CA ILE A 126 3.71 4.17 13.00
C ILE A 126 3.93 5.12 14.18
N THR A 127 3.50 6.36 14.02
CA THR A 127 3.55 7.40 15.04
C THR A 127 2.15 7.73 15.52
N GLU A 128 2.04 8.40 16.67
CA GLU A 128 0.76 8.92 17.18
C GLU A 128 0.07 9.86 16.18
N GLU A 129 0.84 10.61 15.38
CA GLU A 129 0.30 11.52 14.37
C GLU A 129 -0.44 10.78 13.25
N HIS A 130 0.11 9.63 12.79
CA HIS A 130 -0.56 8.79 11.80
C HIS A 130 -1.91 8.29 12.32
N ILE A 131 -1.96 7.89 13.60
CA ILE A 131 -3.16 7.37 14.25
C ILE A 131 -4.20 8.49 14.42
N ALA A 132 -3.77 9.67 14.86
CA ALA A 132 -4.64 10.84 14.99
C ALA A 132 -5.26 11.23 13.64
N GLU A 133 -4.48 11.22 12.55
CA GLU A 133 -4.98 11.47 11.20
C GLU A 133 -6.07 10.46 10.82
N VAL A 134 -5.83 9.17 11.06
CA VAL A 134 -6.80 8.09 10.76
C VAL A 134 -8.08 8.23 11.57
N VAL A 135 -7.99 8.39 12.89
CA VAL A 135 -9.17 8.55 13.74
C VAL A 135 -9.96 9.80 13.34
N SER A 136 -9.26 10.89 12.98
CA SER A 136 -9.91 12.10 12.48
C SER A 136 -10.67 11.87 11.18
N MET A 137 -10.15 11.06 10.27
CA MET A 137 -10.84 10.71 9.03
C MET A 137 -12.02 9.77 9.27
N MET A 138 -11.87 8.75 10.12
CA MET A 138 -12.92 7.77 10.42
C MET A 138 -14.12 8.41 11.12
N THR A 139 -13.86 9.37 12.01
CA THR A 139 -14.91 10.02 12.82
C THR A 139 -15.40 11.34 12.24
N GLY A 140 -14.63 11.96 11.33
CA GLY A 140 -14.84 13.34 10.89
C GLY A 140 -14.54 14.40 11.96
N ILE A 141 -14.05 13.99 13.14
CA ILE A 141 -13.75 14.89 14.27
C ILE A 141 -12.25 15.21 14.24
N PRO A 142 -11.84 16.48 14.14
CA PRO A 142 -10.43 16.85 14.16
C PRO A 142 -9.72 16.39 15.43
N VAL A 143 -8.81 15.42 15.29
CA VAL A 143 -7.92 14.97 16.36
C VAL A 143 -6.63 15.78 16.29
N LYS A 144 -6.70 17.06 16.66
CA LYS A 144 -5.50 17.88 16.87
C LYS A 144 -4.99 17.67 18.29
N ARG A 145 -3.68 17.46 18.44
CA ARG A 145 -3.01 17.66 19.74
C ARG A 145 -3.18 19.13 20.16
N MET A 146 -3.61 19.33 21.41
CA MET A 146 -3.23 20.50 22.20
C MET A 146 -1.78 20.36 22.63
#